data_AF-A0A5C7RFW4-F1
#
_entry.id   AF-A0A5C7RFW4-F1
#
_cell.length_a   1.000
_cell.length_b   1.000
_cell.length_c   1.000
_cell.angle_alpha   90.00
_cell.angle_beta   90.00
_cell.angle_gamma   90.00
#
_symmetry.space_group_name_H-M   'P 1'
#
loop_
_entity.id
_entity.type
_entity.pdbx_description
1 polymer ?
#
loop_
_entity_poly.entity_id
_entity_poly.type
_entity_poly.pdbx_seq_one_letter_code
_entity_poly.pdbx_strand_id
1 'polypeptide(L)'
;MSNSREMSAPAFEWRERLGQYWKLVRGDRPIGWLLLLWPTWWGLWLAAEGVPPWWILLVFSLGVWLTRSAGCVINDYADRWLDPLVERTKGRPLATGTVRGREALAVFAVLMLVAFALVLSLNRLTIWMSVVGVALAATYPYLKRYTYLPQVYLGLAFGWGIPMGFAAVRGEVPVLAWVLYVTNILWTTAYDTWYAMVDREDDLLAGAKSTAILFGDLDLLALGVLYALFFLGLGLVGRQTALDWPYWTGLGVAGVLVCYQFAIARHRERDRCFRAFLNNHWVGMSVFVGLAAALWMKA
;
A
#
# COMPACT_ATOMS: atom_id res chain seq x y z
N MET A 1 -0.51 -40.49 27.39
CA MET A 1 -0.78 -39.04 27.44
C MET A 1 0.50 -38.30 27.09
N SER A 2 0.62 -37.84 25.84
CA SER A 2 1.79 -37.13 25.32
C SER A 2 1.81 -35.71 25.88
N ASN A 3 2.85 -35.39 26.63
CA ASN A 3 3.03 -34.08 27.24
C ASN A 3 3.47 -33.09 26.14
N SER A 4 2.54 -32.29 25.64
CA SER A 4 2.81 -31.19 24.72
C SER A 4 3.68 -30.15 25.43
N ARG A 5 5.00 -30.26 25.25
CA ARG A 5 5.94 -29.19 25.61
C ARG A 5 5.62 -27.97 24.74
N GLU A 6 4.83 -27.05 25.29
CA GLU A 6 4.86 -25.66 24.85
C GLU A 6 6.31 -25.18 24.97
N MET A 7 6.99 -25.02 23.84
CA MET A 7 8.28 -24.32 23.81
C MET A 7 8.08 -22.93 24.42
N SER A 8 8.61 -22.74 25.62
CA SER A 8 8.75 -21.42 26.22
C SER A 8 9.69 -20.59 25.34
N ALA A 9 9.22 -19.43 24.89
CA ALA A 9 10.07 -18.53 24.14
C ALA A 9 11.25 -18.10 25.04
N PRO A 10 12.49 -18.01 24.51
CA PRO A 10 13.63 -17.55 25.30
C PRO A 10 13.35 -16.18 25.92
N ALA A 11 13.87 -15.97 27.14
CA ALA A 11 13.70 -14.72 27.88
C ALA A 11 14.58 -13.62 27.26
N PHE A 12 14.11 -13.02 26.18
CA PHE A 12 14.73 -11.87 25.53
C PHE A 12 14.68 -10.63 26.44
N GLU A 13 15.71 -9.77 26.38
CA GLU A 13 15.64 -8.45 26.98
C GLU A 13 14.50 -7.64 26.35
N TRP A 14 13.88 -6.74 27.10
CA TRP A 14 12.72 -5.96 26.63
C TRP A 14 12.99 -5.18 25.33
N ARG A 15 14.25 -4.76 25.10
CA ARG A 15 14.70 -4.10 23.87
C ARG A 15 14.65 -5.03 22.66
N GLU A 16 15.08 -6.27 22.83
CA GLU A 16 15.04 -7.28 21.77
C GLU A 16 13.60 -7.65 21.43
N ARG A 17 12.72 -7.75 22.44
CA ARG A 17 11.27 -7.94 22.23
C ARG A 17 10.64 -6.79 21.43
N LEU A 18 10.97 -5.54 21.75
CA LEU A 18 10.52 -4.38 20.96
C LEU A 18 11.02 -4.45 19.51
N GLY A 19 12.28 -4.87 19.30
CA GLY A 19 12.84 -5.09 17.97
C GLY A 19 12.09 -6.16 17.17
N GLN A 20 11.64 -7.24 17.83
CA GLN A 20 10.83 -8.27 17.17
C GLN A 20 9.42 -7.76 16.82
N TYR A 21 8.79 -6.98 17.71
CA TYR A 21 7.51 -6.35 17.39
C TYR A 21 7.62 -5.33 16.26
N TRP A 22 8.72 -4.56 16.20
CA TRP A 22 9.00 -3.64 15.10
C TRP A 22 9.10 -4.36 13.75
N LYS A 23 9.80 -5.50 13.72
CA LYS A 23 9.87 -6.37 12.52
C LYS A 23 8.51 -6.99 12.17
N LEU A 24 7.72 -7.38 13.17
CA LEU A 24 6.39 -7.98 12.99
C LEU A 24 5.43 -7.00 12.30
N VAL A 25 5.44 -5.73 12.71
CA VAL A 25 4.61 -4.67 12.10
C VAL A 25 5.19 -4.13 10.78
N ARG A 26 6.32 -4.68 10.29
CA ARG A 26 7.09 -4.18 9.13
C ARG A 26 7.55 -2.74 9.27
N GLY A 27 7.86 -2.30 10.49
CA GLY A 27 8.44 -0.98 10.72
C GLY A 27 9.81 -0.82 10.05
N ASP A 28 10.53 -1.92 9.83
CA ASP A 28 11.82 -1.96 9.11
C ASP A 28 11.68 -1.83 7.57
N ARG A 29 10.46 -1.96 7.02
CA ARG A 29 10.20 -1.96 5.57
C ARG A 29 9.13 -0.95 5.19
N PRO A 30 9.47 0.36 5.13
CA PRO A 30 8.46 1.40 5.12
C PRO A 30 7.72 1.56 3.79
N ILE A 31 8.29 1.05 2.70
CA ILE A 31 7.75 1.22 1.35
C ILE A 31 6.30 0.73 1.24
N GLY A 32 5.95 -0.34 1.95
CA GLY A 32 4.60 -0.90 1.92
C GLY A 32 3.52 0.05 2.45
N TRP A 33 3.79 0.83 3.50
CA TRP A 33 2.84 1.83 4.00
C TRP A 33 3.02 3.19 3.32
N LEU A 34 4.22 3.51 2.82
CA LEU A 34 4.47 4.74 2.06
C LEU A 34 3.70 4.76 0.73
N LEU A 35 3.64 3.63 0.01
CA LEU A 35 2.84 3.51 -1.22
C LEU A 35 1.33 3.65 -0.96
N LEU A 36 0.88 3.38 0.26
CA LEU A 36 -0.49 3.61 0.73
C LEU A 36 -0.70 5.07 1.17
N LEU A 37 0.33 5.69 1.75
CA LEU A 37 0.29 7.05 2.31
C LEU A 37 0.25 8.12 1.22
N TRP A 38 1.11 8.02 0.20
CA TRP A 38 1.18 9.01 -0.87
C TRP A 38 -0.16 9.31 -1.54
N PRO A 39 -0.93 8.32 -2.04
CA PRO A 39 -2.22 8.59 -2.66
C PRO A 39 -3.25 9.12 -1.65
N THR A 40 -3.18 8.67 -0.40
CA THR A 40 -4.01 9.22 0.69
C THR A 40 -3.74 10.72 0.85
N TRP A 41 -2.46 11.12 0.88
CA TRP A 41 -2.06 12.52 0.96
C TRP A 41 -2.41 13.32 -0.30
N TRP A 42 -2.32 12.74 -1.50
CA TRP A 42 -2.83 13.38 -2.72
C TRP A 42 -4.30 13.76 -2.56
N GLY A 43 -5.11 12.81 -2.07
CA GLY A 43 -6.53 13.02 -1.82
C GLY A 43 -6.79 14.10 -0.77
N LEU A 44 -6.09 14.06 0.36
CA LEU A 44 -6.27 15.03 1.45
C LEU A 44 -5.91 16.47 1.02
N TRP A 45 -4.78 16.65 0.34
CA TRP A 45 -4.36 17.99 -0.12
C TRP A 45 -5.31 18.56 -1.16
N LEU A 46 -5.74 17.75 -2.12
CA LEU A 46 -6.74 18.17 -3.12
C LEU A 46 -8.09 18.46 -2.48
N ALA A 47 -8.51 17.65 -1.51
CA ALA A 47 -9.77 17.88 -0.79
C ALA A 47 -9.73 19.18 0.03
N ALA A 48 -8.60 19.48 0.67
CA ALA A 48 -8.42 20.69 1.46
C ALA A 48 -8.02 21.93 0.66
N GLU A 49 -7.72 21.77 -0.64
CA GLU A 49 -7.15 22.83 -1.51
C GLU A 49 -5.87 23.45 -0.91
N GLY A 50 -5.08 22.64 -0.21
CA GLY A 50 -3.94 23.10 0.57
C GLY A 50 -3.60 22.12 1.70
N VAL A 51 -3.05 22.63 2.80
CA VAL A 51 -2.74 21.80 3.97
C VAL A 51 -4.05 21.38 4.66
N PRO A 52 -4.32 20.06 4.80
CA PRO A 52 -5.55 19.58 5.44
C PRO A 52 -5.56 19.90 6.94
N PRO A 53 -6.76 19.92 7.57
CA PRO A 53 -6.87 20.06 9.02
C PRO A 53 -5.99 19.04 9.74
N TRP A 54 -5.18 19.51 10.70
CA TRP A 54 -4.11 18.72 11.32
C TRP A 54 -4.60 17.39 11.89
N TRP A 55 -5.80 17.37 12.50
CA TRP A 55 -6.38 16.15 13.07
C TRP A 55 -6.74 15.13 12.00
N ILE A 56 -7.30 15.57 10.87
CA ILE A 56 -7.61 14.69 9.72
C ILE A 56 -6.31 14.12 9.15
N LEU A 57 -5.28 14.96 8.98
CA LEU A 57 -3.97 14.50 8.52
C LEU A 57 -3.37 13.43 9.43
N LEU A 58 -3.45 13.64 10.74
CA LEU A 58 -2.98 12.68 11.75
C LEU A 58 -3.77 11.37 11.66
N VAL A 59 -5.10 11.43 11.65
CA VAL A 59 -5.97 10.25 11.60
C VAL A 59 -5.68 9.41 10.37
N PHE A 60 -5.56 10.01 9.19
CA PHE A 60 -5.28 9.27 7.96
C PHE A 60 -3.84 8.73 7.92
N SER A 61 -2.85 9.52 8.34
CA SER A 61 -1.45 9.08 8.31
C SER A 61 -1.20 7.93 9.29
N LEU A 62 -1.71 8.04 10.52
CA LEU A 62 -1.65 6.94 11.48
C LEU A 62 -2.54 5.76 11.05
N GLY A 63 -3.73 6.02 10.52
CA GLY A 63 -4.63 4.98 10.03
C GLY A 63 -3.98 4.11 8.95
N VAL A 64 -3.28 4.73 7.98
CA VAL A 64 -2.49 4.05 6.95
C VAL A 64 -1.41 3.16 7.57
N TRP A 65 -0.62 3.71 8.49
CA TRP A 65 0.46 2.95 9.14
C TRP A 65 -0.09 1.79 9.99
N LEU A 66 -1.12 2.03 10.80
CA LEU A 66 -1.76 1.05 11.68
C LEU A 66 -2.40 -0.09 10.89
N THR A 67 -3.21 0.22 9.88
CA THR A 67 -3.93 -0.80 9.09
C THR A 67 -2.98 -1.62 8.23
N ARG A 68 -1.95 -1.00 7.64
CA ARG A 68 -0.92 -1.75 6.91
C ARG A 68 -0.13 -2.68 7.85
N SER A 69 0.25 -2.17 9.01
CA SER A 69 0.93 -2.95 10.06
C SER A 69 0.09 -4.14 10.52
N ALA A 70 -1.20 -3.91 10.79
CA ALA A 70 -2.14 -4.96 11.17
C ALA A 70 -2.27 -6.02 10.06
N GLY A 71 -2.38 -5.60 8.80
CA GLY A 71 -2.38 -6.48 7.64
C GLY A 71 -1.12 -7.36 7.56
N CYS A 72 0.06 -6.81 7.85
CA CYS A 72 1.29 -7.60 7.93
C CYS A 72 1.27 -8.61 9.08
N VAL A 73 0.82 -8.21 10.26
CA VAL A 73 0.75 -9.07 11.45
C VAL A 73 -0.18 -10.26 11.22
N ILE A 74 -1.38 -10.02 10.69
CA ILE A 74 -2.35 -11.10 10.44
C ILE A 74 -1.91 -12.02 9.29
N ASN A 75 -1.21 -11.47 8.29
CA ASN A 75 -0.64 -12.27 7.21
C ASN A 75 0.45 -13.20 7.75
N ASP A 76 1.43 -12.68 8.49
CA ASP A 76 2.47 -13.51 9.13
C ASP A 76 1.84 -14.55 10.09
N TYR A 77 0.74 -14.21 10.78
CA TYR A 77 0.02 -15.15 11.64
C TYR A 77 -0.64 -16.29 10.84
N ALA A 78 -1.25 -15.98 9.69
CA ALA A 78 -1.86 -16.97 8.81
C ALA A 78 -0.80 -17.88 8.16
N ASP A 79 0.34 -17.30 7.79
CA ASP A 79 1.44 -17.97 7.09
C ASP A 79 2.46 -18.65 8.03
N ARG A 80 2.24 -18.61 9.36
CA ARG A 80 3.21 -19.08 10.38
C ARG A 80 3.73 -20.51 10.21
N TRP A 81 2.99 -21.37 9.51
CA TRP A 81 3.36 -22.77 9.24
C TRP A 81 4.09 -22.93 7.90
N LEU A 82 3.88 -22.00 6.97
CA LEU A 82 4.56 -21.93 5.67
C LEU A 82 5.88 -21.15 5.75
N ASP A 83 5.89 -20.04 6.48
CA ASP A 83 7.01 -19.12 6.52
C ASP A 83 8.36 -19.77 6.91
N PRO A 84 8.44 -20.74 7.84
CA PRO A 84 9.69 -21.43 8.16
C PRO A 84 10.29 -22.20 6.98
N LEU A 85 9.47 -22.57 5.99
CA LEU A 85 9.86 -23.37 4.83
C LEU A 85 10.30 -22.50 3.64
N VAL A 86 10.12 -21.17 3.72
CA VAL A 86 10.39 -20.25 2.61
C VAL A 86 11.59 -19.38 2.94
N GLU A 87 12.62 -19.42 2.07
CA GLU A 87 13.91 -18.75 2.28
C GLU A 87 13.78 -17.26 2.63
N ARG A 88 12.83 -16.56 1.99
CA ARG A 88 12.57 -15.14 2.19
C ARG A 88 11.90 -14.81 3.53
N THR A 89 11.12 -15.75 4.08
CA THR A 89 10.22 -15.47 5.22
C THR A 89 10.58 -16.27 6.47
N LYS A 90 11.52 -17.23 6.39
CA LYS A 90 12.02 -18.02 7.52
C LYS A 90 12.56 -17.18 8.69
N GLY A 91 13.05 -15.97 8.40
CA GLY A 91 13.56 -15.03 9.41
C GLY A 91 12.51 -14.18 10.14
N ARG A 92 11.21 -14.37 9.84
CA ARG A 92 10.13 -13.58 10.46
C ARG A 92 9.96 -13.93 11.96
N PRO A 93 9.47 -13.00 12.80
CA PRO A 93 9.35 -13.25 14.24
C PRO A 93 8.43 -14.43 14.60
N LEU A 94 7.33 -14.60 13.87
CA LEU A 94 6.42 -15.74 14.04
C LEU A 94 7.01 -17.06 13.52
N ALA A 95 7.76 -17.02 12.40
CA ALA A 95 8.41 -18.20 11.82
C ALA A 95 9.54 -18.73 12.70
N THR A 96 10.31 -17.83 13.32
CA THR A 96 11.40 -18.16 14.25
C THR A 96 10.91 -18.53 15.65
N GLY A 97 9.61 -18.36 15.95
CA GLY A 97 9.04 -18.56 17.27
C GLY A 97 9.45 -17.52 18.32
N THR A 98 10.12 -16.44 17.89
CA THR A 98 10.53 -15.34 18.79
C THR A 98 9.34 -14.51 19.26
N VAL A 99 8.25 -14.49 18.50
CA VAL A 99 6.94 -13.96 18.90
C VAL A 99 5.89 -15.06 18.83
N ARG A 100 5.08 -15.22 19.88
CA ARG A 100 4.00 -16.22 19.94
C ARG A 100 2.81 -15.78 19.10
N GLY A 101 2.05 -16.75 18.58
CA GLY A 101 0.82 -16.48 17.83
C GLY A 101 -0.21 -15.64 18.62
N ARG A 102 -0.35 -15.88 19.93
CA ARG A 102 -1.23 -15.08 20.81
C ARG A 102 -0.77 -13.62 20.93
N GLU A 103 0.55 -13.39 21.00
CA GLU A 103 1.12 -12.03 21.04
C GLU A 103 0.84 -11.31 19.71
N ALA A 104 1.00 -11.98 18.57
CA ALA A 104 0.68 -11.41 17.26
C ALA A 104 -0.81 -11.03 17.13
N LEU A 105 -1.73 -11.89 17.58
CA LEU A 105 -3.17 -11.56 17.59
C LEU A 105 -3.50 -10.39 18.51
N ALA A 106 -2.85 -10.28 19.67
CA ALA A 106 -3.01 -9.13 20.55
C ALA A 106 -2.51 -7.83 19.90
N VAL A 107 -1.35 -7.86 19.24
CA VAL A 107 -0.81 -6.71 18.47
C VAL A 107 -1.79 -6.32 17.36
N PHE A 108 -2.28 -7.29 16.58
CA PHE A 108 -3.29 -7.04 15.55
C PHE A 108 -4.54 -6.37 16.12
N ALA A 109 -5.09 -6.90 17.22
CA ALA A 109 -6.28 -6.35 17.85
C ALA A 109 -6.07 -4.91 18.33
N VAL A 110 -4.94 -4.62 18.98
CA VAL A 110 -4.60 -3.25 19.42
C VAL A 110 -4.49 -2.29 18.24
N LEU A 111 -3.75 -2.67 17.19
CA LEU A 111 -3.60 -1.83 15.99
C LEU A 111 -4.95 -1.51 15.35
N MET A 112 -5.83 -2.51 15.22
CA MET A 112 -7.16 -2.34 14.64
C MET A 112 -8.10 -1.53 15.54
N LEU A 113 -8.05 -1.71 16.87
CA LEU A 113 -8.84 -0.91 17.81
C LEU A 113 -8.44 0.56 17.80
N VAL A 114 -7.13 0.86 17.73
CA VAL A 114 -6.63 2.23 17.61
C VAL A 114 -7.06 2.83 16.27
N ALA A 115 -6.90 2.10 15.16
CA ALA A 115 -7.35 2.57 13.85
C ALA A 115 -8.87 2.84 13.82
N PHE A 116 -9.66 1.99 14.48
CA PHE A 116 -11.10 2.17 14.61
C PHE A 116 -11.46 3.40 15.48
N ALA A 117 -10.80 3.57 16.63
CA ALA A 117 -11.00 4.74 17.48
C ALA A 117 -10.68 6.06 16.73
N LEU A 118 -9.62 6.07 15.92
CA LEU A 118 -9.27 7.23 15.09
C LEU A 118 -10.37 7.55 14.08
N VAL A 119 -10.92 6.56 13.36
CA VAL A 119 -11.97 6.84 12.37
C VAL A 119 -13.30 7.28 13.00
N LEU A 120 -13.61 6.80 14.21
CA LEU A 120 -14.80 7.25 14.96
C LEU A 120 -14.75 8.74 15.34
N SER A 121 -13.57 9.36 15.31
CA SER A 121 -13.42 10.81 15.54
C SER A 121 -13.77 11.67 14.31
N LEU A 122 -14.08 11.05 13.17
CA LEU A 122 -14.42 11.73 11.92
C LEU A 122 -15.93 11.77 11.68
N ASN A 123 -16.34 12.40 10.57
CA ASN A 123 -17.74 12.50 10.20
C ASN A 123 -18.36 11.14 9.80
N ARG A 124 -19.69 11.09 9.83
CA ARG A 124 -20.49 9.87 9.59
C ARG A 124 -20.23 9.24 8.22
N LEU A 125 -20.02 10.05 7.18
CA LEU A 125 -19.73 9.54 5.84
C LEU A 125 -18.40 8.78 5.83
N THR A 126 -17.37 9.33 6.45
CA THR A 126 -16.05 8.70 6.53
C THR A 126 -16.09 7.39 7.32
N ILE A 127 -16.87 7.34 8.41
CA ILE A 127 -17.08 6.11 9.19
C ILE A 127 -17.76 5.02 8.34
N TRP A 128 -18.78 5.35 7.56
CA TRP A 128 -19.40 4.36 6.66
C TRP A 128 -18.45 3.89 5.57
N MET A 129 -17.63 4.78 5.02
CA MET A 129 -16.63 4.42 4.03
C MET A 129 -15.53 3.53 4.61
N SER A 130 -15.19 3.64 5.90
CA SER A 130 -14.20 2.74 6.50
C SER A 130 -14.69 1.30 6.57
N VAL A 131 -16.01 1.07 6.68
CA VAL A 131 -16.58 -0.28 6.59
C VAL A 131 -16.29 -0.90 5.22
N VAL A 132 -16.42 -0.13 4.15
CA VAL A 132 -16.05 -0.58 2.80
C VAL A 132 -14.54 -0.84 2.71
N GLY A 133 -13.71 0.05 3.27
CA GLY A 133 -12.26 -0.13 3.31
C GLY A 133 -11.85 -1.42 4.02
N VAL A 134 -12.48 -1.74 5.16
CA VAL A 134 -12.27 -3.00 5.88
C VAL A 134 -12.72 -4.20 5.04
N ALA A 135 -13.85 -4.11 4.36
CA ALA A 135 -14.33 -5.19 3.49
C ALA A 135 -13.36 -5.47 2.33
N LEU A 136 -12.83 -4.42 1.69
CA LEU A 136 -11.80 -4.54 0.64
C LEU A 136 -10.53 -5.19 1.22
N ALA A 137 -10.02 -4.69 2.35
CA ALA A 137 -8.80 -5.21 2.95
C ALA A 137 -8.94 -6.69 3.38
N ALA A 138 -10.09 -7.07 3.96
CA ALA A 138 -10.34 -8.43 4.45
C ALA A 138 -10.46 -9.45 3.32
N THR A 139 -10.97 -9.06 2.16
CA THR A 139 -11.23 -9.98 1.05
C THR A 139 -10.08 -10.07 0.04
N TYR A 140 -9.20 -9.07 -0.02
CA TYR A 140 -8.03 -9.06 -0.91
C TYR A 140 -7.16 -10.33 -0.88
N PRO A 141 -6.78 -10.91 0.29
CA PRO A 141 -5.87 -12.06 0.34
C PRO A 141 -6.36 -13.30 -0.41
N TYR A 142 -7.68 -13.43 -0.58
CA TYR A 142 -8.29 -14.58 -1.24
C TYR A 142 -8.23 -14.48 -2.77
N LEU A 143 -8.02 -13.30 -3.34
CA LEU A 143 -8.22 -13.06 -4.76
C LEU A 143 -7.18 -13.73 -5.66
N LYS A 144 -5.96 -13.92 -5.18
CA LYS A 144 -4.93 -14.66 -5.92
C LYS A 144 -5.37 -16.09 -6.28
N ARG A 145 -6.35 -16.67 -5.58
CA ARG A 145 -6.91 -17.99 -5.86
C ARG A 145 -7.96 -17.96 -6.98
N TYR A 146 -8.67 -16.84 -7.14
CA TYR A 146 -9.85 -16.76 -7.99
C TYR A 146 -9.63 -15.95 -9.27
N THR A 147 -8.79 -14.92 -9.24
CA THR A 147 -8.61 -13.97 -10.36
C THR A 147 -7.15 -13.71 -10.68
N TYR A 148 -6.89 -13.40 -11.95
CA TYR A 148 -5.60 -12.90 -12.46
C TYR A 148 -5.39 -11.40 -12.23
N LEU A 149 -6.36 -10.71 -11.63
CA LEU A 149 -6.30 -9.26 -11.36
C LEU A 149 -6.21 -8.90 -9.86
N PRO A 150 -5.47 -9.63 -9.00
CA PRO A 150 -5.37 -9.26 -7.59
C PRO A 150 -4.68 -7.91 -7.40
N GLN A 151 -3.80 -7.49 -8.32
CA GLN A 151 -3.15 -6.17 -8.32
C GLN A 151 -4.15 -5.02 -8.50
N VAL A 152 -5.16 -5.18 -9.35
CA VAL A 152 -6.23 -4.18 -9.52
C VAL A 152 -7.01 -4.03 -8.22
N TYR A 153 -7.31 -5.16 -7.58
CA TYR A 153 -8.01 -5.15 -6.30
C TYR A 153 -7.17 -4.60 -5.15
N LEU A 154 -5.86 -4.84 -5.16
CA LEU A 154 -4.94 -4.15 -4.26
C LEU A 154 -5.05 -2.64 -4.45
N GLY A 155 -5.13 -2.17 -5.70
CA GLY A 155 -5.37 -0.76 -6.02
C GLY A 155 -6.69 -0.23 -5.43
N LEU A 156 -7.74 -1.05 -5.41
CA LEU A 156 -9.00 -0.68 -4.75
C LEU A 156 -8.79 -0.49 -3.24
N ALA A 157 -8.19 -1.47 -2.57
CA ALA A 157 -7.97 -1.43 -1.14
C ALA A 157 -6.99 -0.31 -0.73
N PHE A 158 -5.87 -0.18 -1.45
CA PHE A 158 -4.83 0.81 -1.15
C PHE A 158 -5.25 2.22 -1.54
N GLY A 159 -6.02 2.38 -2.62
CA GLY A 159 -6.51 3.70 -3.03
C GLY A 159 -7.64 4.25 -2.16
N TRP A 160 -8.28 3.42 -1.33
CA TRP A 160 -9.53 3.79 -0.64
C TRP A 160 -9.39 5.00 0.31
N GLY A 161 -8.17 5.29 0.75
CA GLY A 161 -7.84 6.51 1.50
C GLY A 161 -8.16 7.80 0.75
N ILE A 162 -8.14 7.80 -0.59
CA ILE A 162 -8.47 8.97 -1.42
C ILE A 162 -9.93 9.41 -1.22
N PRO A 163 -10.95 8.61 -1.58
CA PRO A 163 -12.34 9.04 -1.45
C PRO A 163 -12.72 9.24 0.02
N MET A 164 -12.15 8.46 0.95
CA MET A 164 -12.32 8.70 2.39
C MET A 164 -11.76 10.06 2.82
N GLY A 165 -10.61 10.48 2.29
CA GLY A 165 -10.00 11.78 2.60
C GLY A 165 -10.89 12.94 2.13
N PHE A 166 -11.48 12.84 0.94
CA PHE A 166 -12.47 13.81 0.46
C PHE A 166 -13.71 13.85 1.35
N ALA A 167 -14.26 12.68 1.72
CA ALA A 167 -15.38 12.61 2.65
C ALA A 167 -15.05 13.25 4.01
N ALA A 168 -13.84 13.04 4.53
CA ALA A 168 -13.40 13.57 5.81
C ALA A 168 -13.31 15.10 5.81
N VAL A 169 -12.76 15.67 4.74
CA VAL A 169 -12.51 17.11 4.62
C VAL A 169 -13.74 17.88 4.14
N ARG A 170 -14.46 17.38 3.12
CA ARG A 170 -15.56 18.08 2.45
C ARG A 170 -16.95 17.61 2.88
N GLY A 171 -17.08 16.46 3.54
CA GLY A 171 -18.38 15.85 3.85
C GLY A 171 -19.06 15.19 2.64
N GLU A 172 -18.40 15.13 1.49
CA GLU A 172 -18.87 14.54 0.23
C GLU A 172 -17.70 13.96 -0.58
N VAL A 173 -18.01 13.15 -1.60
CA VAL A 173 -17.01 12.54 -2.50
C VAL A 173 -17.30 12.97 -3.94
N PRO A 174 -16.72 14.10 -4.40
CA PRO A 174 -16.97 14.62 -5.74
C PRO A 174 -16.34 13.72 -6.82
N VAL A 175 -16.73 13.93 -8.08
CA VAL A 175 -16.20 13.19 -9.25
C VAL A 175 -14.67 13.20 -9.30
N LEU A 176 -14.04 14.32 -8.94
CA LEU A 176 -12.58 14.46 -8.88
C LEU A 176 -11.92 13.40 -7.99
N ALA A 177 -12.52 13.07 -6.84
CA ALA A 177 -12.01 12.05 -5.93
C ALA A 177 -12.02 10.65 -6.58
N TRP A 178 -13.05 10.34 -7.36
CA TRP A 178 -13.16 9.09 -8.10
C TRP A 178 -12.19 9.00 -9.27
N VAL A 179 -11.96 10.11 -9.99
CA VAL A 179 -10.93 10.20 -11.03
C VAL A 179 -9.54 9.94 -10.44
N LEU A 180 -9.22 10.57 -9.31
CA LEU A 180 -7.95 10.34 -8.62
C LEU A 180 -7.83 8.91 -8.08
N TYR A 181 -8.92 8.35 -7.55
CA TYR A 181 -8.96 6.97 -7.08
C TYR A 181 -8.70 5.96 -8.21
N VAL A 182 -9.37 6.11 -9.37
CA VAL A 182 -9.12 5.27 -10.55
C VAL A 182 -7.69 5.43 -11.05
N THR A 183 -7.18 6.66 -11.08
CA THR A 183 -5.79 6.96 -11.42
C THR A 183 -4.82 6.22 -10.49
N ASN A 184 -5.10 6.18 -9.19
CA ASN A 184 -4.30 5.42 -8.24
C ASN A 184 -4.41 3.90 -8.44
N ILE A 185 -5.57 3.36 -8.81
CA ILE A 185 -5.72 1.93 -9.11
C ILE A 185 -4.80 1.54 -10.26
N LEU A 186 -4.73 2.36 -11.32
CA LEU A 186 -3.84 2.13 -12.46
C LEU A 186 -2.37 2.10 -12.02
N TRP A 187 -1.95 3.07 -11.21
CA TRP A 187 -0.60 3.13 -10.67
C TRP A 187 -0.27 1.96 -9.74
N THR A 188 -1.20 1.61 -8.85
CA THR A 188 -1.06 0.47 -7.93
C THR A 188 -0.95 -0.83 -8.70
N THR A 189 -1.77 -0.99 -9.73
CA THR A 189 -1.68 -2.15 -10.61
C THR A 189 -0.29 -2.21 -11.25
N ALA A 190 0.19 -1.10 -11.79
CA ALA A 190 1.49 -1.05 -12.47
C ALA A 190 2.66 -1.37 -11.52
N TYR A 191 2.75 -0.71 -10.36
CA TYR A 191 3.87 -0.98 -9.46
C TYR A 191 3.78 -2.37 -8.83
N ASP A 192 2.58 -2.87 -8.51
CA ASP A 192 2.44 -4.20 -7.90
C ASP A 192 2.62 -5.31 -8.93
N THR A 193 2.43 -5.03 -10.22
CA THR A 193 2.86 -5.94 -11.29
C THR A 193 4.39 -6.05 -11.34
N TRP A 194 5.17 -4.98 -11.11
CA TRP A 194 6.64 -5.12 -10.96
C TRP A 194 6.99 -6.07 -9.81
N TYR A 195 6.28 -5.97 -8.69
CA TYR A 195 6.47 -6.87 -7.56
C TYR A 195 6.04 -8.31 -7.90
N ALA A 196 4.90 -8.49 -8.57
CA ALA A 196 4.42 -9.80 -8.99
C ALA A 196 5.33 -10.48 -10.04
N MET A 197 6.09 -9.72 -10.82
CA MET A 197 7.11 -10.29 -11.71
C MET A 197 8.28 -10.93 -10.95
N VAL A 198 8.55 -10.49 -9.71
CA VAL A 198 9.54 -11.13 -8.82
C VAL A 198 9.07 -12.51 -8.38
N ASP A 199 7.77 -12.63 -8.07
CA ASP A 199 7.15 -13.84 -7.53
C ASP A 199 6.56 -14.74 -8.65
N ARG A 200 6.71 -14.39 -9.95
CA ARG A 200 6.04 -15.06 -11.08
C ARG A 200 6.26 -16.58 -11.12
N GLU A 201 7.52 -17.02 -11.03
CA GLU A 201 7.87 -18.45 -11.10
C GLU A 201 7.28 -19.22 -9.91
N ASP A 202 7.36 -18.63 -8.71
CA ASP A 202 6.85 -19.24 -7.48
C ASP A 202 5.32 -19.29 -7.48
N ASP A 203 4.65 -18.22 -7.94
CA ASP A 203 3.21 -18.16 -8.10
C ASP A 203 2.70 -19.22 -9.08
N LEU A 204 3.40 -19.44 -10.20
CA LEU A 204 3.07 -20.50 -11.17
C LEU A 204 3.15 -21.90 -10.55
N LEU A 205 4.23 -22.19 -9.80
CA LEU A 205 4.39 -23.47 -9.11
C LEU A 205 3.32 -23.68 -8.03
N ALA A 206 2.90 -22.61 -7.35
CA ALA A 206 1.85 -22.65 -6.33
C ALA A 206 0.42 -22.65 -6.90
N GLY A 207 0.25 -22.53 -8.22
CA GLY A 207 -1.06 -22.38 -8.86
C GLY A 207 -1.77 -21.06 -8.53
N ALA A 208 -1.03 -20.05 -8.07
CA ALA A 208 -1.54 -18.72 -7.81
C ALA A 208 -1.67 -17.91 -9.11
N LYS A 209 -2.57 -16.92 -9.11
CA LYS A 209 -2.83 -16.05 -10.25
C LYS A 209 -2.36 -14.62 -9.95
N SER A 210 -1.82 -13.95 -10.96
CA SER A 210 -1.38 -12.55 -10.88
C SER A 210 -1.40 -11.88 -12.24
N THR A 211 -1.36 -10.55 -12.27
CA THR A 211 -1.23 -9.77 -13.53
C THR A 211 0.08 -10.07 -14.24
N ALA A 212 1.16 -10.36 -13.51
CA ALA A 212 2.41 -10.80 -14.11
C ALA A 212 2.24 -12.11 -14.89
N ILE A 213 1.42 -13.05 -14.40
CA ILE A 213 1.10 -14.28 -15.14
C ILE A 213 0.14 -13.99 -16.30
N LEU A 214 -0.88 -13.16 -16.07
CA LEU A 214 -1.88 -12.79 -17.09
C LEU A 214 -1.26 -12.13 -18.32
N PHE A 215 -0.36 -11.17 -18.10
CA PHE A 215 0.26 -10.42 -19.17
C PHE A 215 1.35 -11.22 -19.88
N GLY A 216 1.92 -12.24 -19.22
CA GLY A 216 2.99 -13.05 -19.79
C GLY A 216 4.12 -12.18 -20.34
N ASP A 217 4.46 -12.38 -21.61
CA ASP A 217 5.52 -11.63 -22.31
C ASP A 217 5.14 -10.18 -22.65
N LEU A 218 3.84 -9.85 -22.61
CA LEU A 218 3.31 -8.50 -22.81
C LEU A 218 3.33 -7.65 -21.52
N ASP A 219 3.87 -8.16 -20.43
CA ASP A 219 4.00 -7.48 -19.14
C ASP A 219 4.54 -6.04 -19.24
N LEU A 220 5.66 -5.82 -19.95
CA LEU A 220 6.25 -4.49 -20.12
C LEU A 220 5.35 -3.56 -20.94
N LEU A 221 4.68 -4.08 -21.96
CA LEU A 221 3.73 -3.30 -22.75
C LEU A 221 2.51 -2.89 -21.89
N ALA A 222 1.95 -3.86 -21.15
CA ALA A 222 0.83 -3.62 -20.25
C ALA A 222 1.18 -2.61 -19.16
N LEU A 223 2.37 -2.75 -18.54
CA LEU A 223 2.91 -1.75 -17.61
C LEU A 223 3.02 -0.37 -18.26
N GLY A 224 3.53 -0.30 -19.48
CA GLY A 224 3.66 0.97 -20.22
C GLY A 224 2.31 1.65 -20.42
N VAL A 225 1.29 0.88 -20.80
CA VAL A 225 -0.10 1.36 -20.93
C VAL A 225 -0.65 1.81 -19.58
N LEU A 226 -0.47 1.04 -18.51
CA LEU A 226 -0.96 1.39 -17.18
C LEU A 226 -0.32 2.69 -16.67
N TYR A 227 1.00 2.87 -16.82
CA TYR A 227 1.67 4.11 -16.45
C TYR A 227 1.23 5.28 -17.34
N ALA A 228 1.07 5.08 -18.65
CA ALA A 228 0.57 6.13 -19.55
C ALA A 228 -0.82 6.60 -19.14
N LEU A 229 -1.74 5.67 -18.83
CA LEU A 229 -3.08 6.00 -18.34
C LEU A 229 -3.04 6.66 -16.94
N PHE A 230 -2.12 6.24 -16.07
CA PHE A 230 -1.88 6.90 -14.79
C PHE A 230 -1.44 8.36 -14.97
N PHE A 231 -0.47 8.64 -15.84
CA PHE A 231 -0.04 10.01 -16.13
C PHE A 231 -1.14 10.83 -16.81
N LEU A 232 -1.94 10.22 -17.69
CA LEU A 232 -3.11 10.87 -18.26
C LEU A 232 -4.14 11.24 -17.19
N GLY A 233 -4.44 10.32 -16.26
CA GLY A 233 -5.34 10.56 -15.14
C GLY A 233 -4.86 11.69 -14.23
N LEU A 234 -3.58 11.71 -13.87
CA LEU A 234 -2.99 12.83 -13.12
C LEU A 234 -3.03 14.14 -13.93
N GLY A 235 -2.70 14.11 -15.22
CA GLY A 235 -2.82 15.27 -16.10
C GLY A 235 -4.24 15.84 -16.14
N LEU A 236 -5.26 14.99 -16.14
CA LEU A 236 -6.67 15.40 -16.03
C LEU A 236 -6.96 16.06 -14.67
N VAL A 237 -6.49 15.48 -13.57
CA VAL A 237 -6.63 16.05 -12.22
C VAL A 237 -6.00 17.44 -12.16
N GLY A 238 -4.76 17.60 -12.62
CA GLY A 238 -4.05 18.88 -12.62
C GLY A 238 -4.74 19.95 -13.46
N ARG A 239 -5.29 19.58 -14.62
CA ARG A 239 -6.06 20.50 -15.46
C ARG A 239 -7.39 20.91 -14.82
N GLN A 240 -8.13 19.97 -14.25
CA GLN A 240 -9.43 20.26 -13.60
C GLN A 240 -9.28 21.13 -12.35
N THR A 241 -8.16 21.03 -11.66
CA THR A 241 -7.88 21.78 -10.42
C THR A 241 -7.09 23.07 -10.68
N ALA A 242 -6.72 23.33 -11.94
CA ALA A 242 -5.92 24.46 -12.38
C ALA A 242 -4.63 24.60 -11.55
N LEU A 243 -3.86 23.51 -11.45
CA LEU A 243 -2.56 23.52 -10.75
C LEU A 243 -1.45 24.05 -11.66
N ASP A 244 -0.60 24.90 -11.08
CA ASP A 244 0.50 25.57 -11.75
C ASP A 244 1.75 24.67 -11.94
N TRP A 245 2.81 25.27 -12.46
CA TRP A 245 4.06 24.62 -12.85
C TRP A 245 4.70 23.67 -11.82
N PRO A 246 4.60 23.83 -10.47
CA PRO A 246 5.22 22.89 -9.53
C PRO A 246 4.62 21.49 -9.66
N TYR A 247 3.31 21.40 -9.91
CA TYR A 247 2.61 20.14 -10.12
C TYR A 247 3.14 19.42 -11.36
N TRP A 248 3.19 20.13 -12.50
CA TRP A 248 3.67 19.60 -13.76
C TRP A 248 5.14 19.17 -13.69
N THR A 249 5.96 19.88 -12.92
CA THR A 249 7.35 19.51 -12.65
C THR A 249 7.43 18.23 -11.84
N GLY A 250 6.63 18.08 -10.79
CA GLY A 250 6.51 16.84 -10.02
C GLY A 250 6.08 15.63 -10.86
N LEU A 251 5.16 15.85 -11.81
CA LEU A 251 4.75 14.84 -12.80
C LEU A 251 5.87 14.50 -13.78
N GLY A 252 6.64 15.49 -14.25
CA GLY A 252 7.81 15.27 -15.10
C GLY A 252 8.88 14.43 -14.42
N VAL A 253 9.18 14.72 -13.15
CA VAL A 253 10.09 13.92 -12.32
C VAL A 253 9.57 12.49 -12.15
N ALA A 254 8.28 12.31 -11.87
CA ALA A 254 7.65 10.98 -11.81
C ALA A 254 7.81 10.23 -13.15
N GLY A 255 7.65 10.90 -14.29
CA GLY A 255 7.86 10.34 -15.62
C GLY A 255 9.27 9.82 -15.82
N VAL A 256 10.28 10.61 -15.46
CA VAL A 256 11.71 10.20 -15.52
C VAL A 256 11.96 8.98 -14.64
N LEU A 257 11.40 8.94 -13.43
CA LEU A 257 11.52 7.80 -12.52
C LEU A 257 10.89 6.53 -13.11
N VAL A 258 9.73 6.63 -13.75
CA VAL A 258 9.10 5.49 -14.43
C VAL A 258 9.95 5.04 -15.63
N CYS A 259 10.48 5.95 -16.45
CA CYS A 259 11.42 5.58 -17.52
C CYS A 259 12.65 4.84 -16.97
N TYR A 260 13.18 5.28 -15.83
CA TYR A 260 14.26 4.59 -15.14
C TYR A 260 13.87 3.17 -14.69
N GLN A 261 12.65 2.98 -14.15
CA GLN A 261 12.13 1.64 -13.79
C GLN A 261 12.14 0.69 -15.00
N PHE A 262 11.65 1.15 -16.15
CA PHE A 262 11.71 0.36 -17.39
C PHE A 262 13.14 0.08 -17.82
N ALA A 263 14.04 1.07 -17.75
CA ALA A 263 15.43 0.90 -18.16
C ALA A 263 16.14 -0.18 -17.33
N ILE A 264 15.94 -0.21 -16.01
CA ILE A 264 16.55 -1.21 -15.14
C ILE A 264 15.89 -2.58 -15.27
N ALA A 265 14.56 -2.65 -15.40
CA ALA A 265 13.80 -3.90 -15.33
C ALA A 265 13.43 -4.50 -16.70
N ARG A 266 13.90 -3.94 -17.83
CA ARG A 266 13.60 -4.41 -19.20
C ARG A 266 13.90 -5.89 -19.45
N HIS A 267 14.84 -6.46 -18.70
CA HIS A 267 15.25 -7.86 -18.81
C HIS A 267 14.57 -8.78 -17.80
N ARG A 268 13.62 -8.26 -17.01
CA ARG A 268 12.77 -9.04 -16.08
C ARG A 268 13.54 -9.79 -14.99
N GLU A 269 14.77 -9.38 -14.70
CA GLU A 269 15.56 -9.91 -13.59
C GLU A 269 14.86 -9.61 -12.25
N ARG A 270 14.67 -10.64 -11.40
CA ARG A 270 13.95 -10.57 -10.11
C ARG A 270 14.38 -9.36 -9.26
N ASP A 271 15.69 -9.19 -9.04
CA ASP A 271 16.21 -8.07 -8.23
C ASP A 271 15.99 -6.69 -8.85
N ARG A 272 15.94 -6.60 -10.18
CA ARG A 272 15.70 -5.32 -10.87
C ARG A 272 14.22 -4.97 -10.90
N CYS A 273 13.34 -5.95 -11.09
CA CYS A 273 11.90 -5.79 -10.91
C CYS A 273 11.56 -5.35 -9.48
N PHE A 274 12.19 -5.97 -8.47
CA PHE A 274 12.02 -5.55 -7.09
C PHE A 274 12.50 -4.11 -6.87
N ARG A 275 13.66 -3.73 -7.40
CA ARG A 275 14.14 -2.33 -7.36
C ARG A 275 13.19 -1.35 -8.06
N ALA A 276 12.59 -1.73 -9.18
CA ALA A 276 11.58 -0.92 -9.86
C ALA A 276 10.31 -0.73 -9.01
N PHE A 277 9.84 -1.80 -8.34
CA PHE A 277 8.77 -1.70 -7.35
C PHE A 277 9.12 -0.74 -6.21
N LEU A 278 10.29 -0.89 -5.58
CA LEU A 278 10.71 -0.01 -4.48
C LEU A 278 10.84 1.46 -4.93
N ASN A 279 11.30 1.68 -6.16
CA ASN A 279 11.45 3.03 -6.72
C ASN A 279 10.11 3.79 -6.84
N ASN A 280 8.96 3.10 -6.90
CA ASN A 280 7.65 3.76 -6.96
C ASN A 280 7.36 4.63 -5.73
N HIS A 281 8.03 4.39 -4.60
CA HIS A 281 7.99 5.34 -3.48
C HIS A 281 8.30 6.78 -3.92
N TRP A 282 9.32 6.96 -4.77
CA TRP A 282 9.75 8.27 -5.26
C TRP A 282 8.77 8.87 -6.27
N VAL A 283 8.10 8.04 -7.07
CA VAL A 283 7.01 8.47 -7.96
C VAL A 283 5.86 9.04 -7.13
N GLY A 284 5.46 8.32 -6.09
CA GLY A 284 4.45 8.74 -5.12
C GLY A 284 4.76 10.11 -4.49
N MET A 285 6.00 10.21 -4.01
CA MET A 285 6.53 11.41 -3.36
C MET A 285 6.63 12.60 -4.31
N SER A 286 7.15 12.43 -5.53
CA SER A 286 7.37 13.55 -6.46
C SER A 286 6.06 14.18 -6.90
N VAL A 287 5.03 13.37 -7.14
CA VAL A 287 3.67 13.84 -7.42
C VAL A 287 3.12 14.60 -6.22
N PHE A 288 3.29 14.08 -4.99
CA PHE A 288 2.81 14.75 -3.79
C PHE A 288 3.50 16.10 -3.55
N VAL A 289 4.83 16.16 -3.66
CA VAL A 289 5.60 17.39 -3.45
C VAL A 289 5.21 18.45 -4.48
N GLY A 290 5.08 18.07 -5.75
CA GLY A 290 4.62 19.00 -6.80
C GLY A 290 3.19 19.50 -6.56
N LEU A 291 2.28 18.61 -6.14
CA LEU A 291 0.91 18.94 -5.78
C LEU A 291 0.84 19.90 -4.58
N ALA A 292 1.53 19.58 -3.49
CA ALA A 292 1.54 20.39 -2.28
C ALA A 292 2.15 21.78 -2.54
N ALA A 293 3.23 21.86 -3.31
CA ALA A 293 3.85 23.13 -3.71
C ALA A 293 2.91 23.98 -4.60
N ALA A 294 2.24 23.35 -5.58
CA ALA A 294 1.30 24.06 -6.44
C ALA A 294 0.08 24.59 -5.66
N LEU A 295 -0.46 23.82 -4.72
CA LEU A 295 -1.55 24.26 -3.85
C LEU A 295 -1.11 25.36 -2.87
N TRP A 296 0.11 25.27 -2.34
CA TRP A 296 0.65 26.32 -1.47
C TRP A 296 0.84 27.65 -2.21
N MET A 297 1.26 27.62 -3.48
CA MET A 297 1.36 28.84 -4.31
C MET A 297 0.01 29.45 -4.68
N LYS A 298 -1.06 28.65 -4.66
CA LYS A 298 -2.41 29.07 -5.02
C LYS A 298 -3.18 29.70 -3.84
N ALA A 299 -2.80 29.35 -2.61
CA ALA A 299 -3.38 29.84 -1.36
C ALA A 299 -2.89 31.25 -1.01
#